data_AF-A0AAP5MA38-F1
#
_entry.id   AF-A0AAP5MA38-F1
#
_cell.length_a   1.000
_cell.length_b   1.000
_cell.length_c   1.000
_cell.angle_alpha   90.00
_cell.angle_beta   90.00
_cell.angle_gamma   90.00
#
_symmetry.space_group_name_H-M   'P 1'
#
loop_
_entity.id
_entity.type
_entity.pdbx_description
1 polymer ?
#
loop_
_entity_poly.entity_id
_entity_poly.type
_entity_poly.pdbx_seq_one_letter_code
_entity_poly.pdbx_strand_id
1 'polypeptide(L)'
;MIETIIIYKFPQKSREEIEQMFGFSELKQTKVYQEAKEEGKIEGKLEGKLEGKLEGKLEGKLEAVPFMLNLGATVEQIAEALGLDVQVVRLVAAKTNAKQE
;
A
#
# COMPACT_ATOMS: atom_id res chain seq x y z
N MET A 1 -30.56 -35.23 2.67
CA MET A 1 -29.12 -35.14 2.37
C MET A 1 -28.93 -34.16 1.21
N ILE A 2 -28.59 -32.89 1.49
CA ILE A 2 -28.24 -31.88 0.47
C ILE A 2 -27.05 -31.04 0.98
N GLU A 3 -25.95 -31.68 1.38
CA GLU A 3 -24.77 -30.94 1.88
C GLU A 3 -23.50 -31.20 1.04
N THR A 4 -23.49 -32.18 0.13
CA THR A 4 -22.25 -32.64 -0.51
C THR A 4 -22.02 -32.10 -1.94
N ILE A 5 -23.03 -31.53 -2.61
CA ILE A 5 -22.95 -31.22 -4.07
C ILE A 5 -22.29 -29.86 -4.38
N ILE A 6 -22.13 -28.98 -3.39
CA ILE A 6 -21.91 -27.56 -3.63
C ILE A 6 -20.43 -27.17 -3.79
N ILE A 7 -19.49 -27.90 -3.17
CA ILE A 7 -18.05 -27.56 -3.19
C ILE A 7 -17.45 -27.61 -4.60
N TYR A 8 -17.92 -28.51 -5.48
CA TYR A 8 -17.35 -28.69 -6.82
C TYR A 8 -17.69 -27.58 -7.83
N LYS A 9 -18.76 -26.80 -7.60
CA LYS A 9 -19.17 -25.72 -8.52
C LYS A 9 -18.79 -24.32 -8.04
N PHE A 10 -18.38 -24.18 -6.78
CA PHE A 10 -17.97 -22.90 -6.20
C PHE A 10 -16.79 -22.22 -6.93
N PRO A 11 -15.74 -22.94 -7.36
CA PRO A 11 -14.59 -22.30 -8.05
C PRO A 11 -14.93 -21.68 -9.41
N GLN A 12 -16.06 -22.07 -10.01
CA GLN A 12 -16.48 -21.64 -11.35
C GLN A 12 -17.60 -20.59 -11.31
N LYS A 13 -18.04 -20.19 -10.10
CA LYS A 13 -19.15 -19.26 -9.91
C LYS A 13 -18.66 -17.92 -9.39
N SER A 14 -19.28 -16.84 -9.85
CA SER A 14 -19.04 -15.52 -9.30
C SER A 14 -19.62 -15.41 -7.89
N ARG A 15 -19.11 -14.43 -7.14
CA ARG A 15 -19.62 -14.11 -5.81
C ARG A 15 -21.12 -13.80 -5.84
N GLU A 16 -21.57 -13.04 -6.83
CA GLU A 16 -22.98 -12.67 -7.01
C GLU A 16 -23.86 -13.90 -7.25
N GLU A 17 -23.40 -14.86 -8.07
CA GLU A 17 -24.13 -16.12 -8.29
C GLU A 17 -24.25 -16.94 -6.99
N ILE A 18 -23.19 -16.96 -6.19
CA ILE A 18 -23.17 -17.66 -4.89
C ILE A 18 -24.12 -16.96 -3.90
N GLU A 19 -24.13 -15.63 -3.85
CA GLU A 19 -25.04 -14.85 -3.01
C GLU A 19 -26.52 -15.04 -3.39
N GLN A 20 -26.82 -15.23 -4.67
CA GLN A 20 -28.18 -15.58 -5.15
C GLN A 20 -28.62 -16.99 -4.73
N MET A 21 -27.67 -17.93 -4.55
CA MET A 21 -27.97 -19.32 -4.21
C MET A 21 -28.27 -19.55 -2.72
N PHE A 22 -27.58 -18.84 -1.82
CA PHE A 22 -27.69 -19.03 -0.36
C PHE A 22 -28.28 -17.82 0.38
N GLY A 23 -28.48 -16.70 -0.32
CA GLY A 23 -28.75 -15.43 0.32
C GLY A 23 -27.48 -14.85 0.96
N PHE A 24 -27.23 -13.57 0.73
CA PHE A 24 -26.04 -12.88 1.23
C PHE A 24 -25.85 -12.92 2.76
N SER A 25 -26.94 -13.06 3.51
CA SER A 25 -26.93 -13.11 4.98
C SER A 25 -26.33 -14.42 5.51
N GLU A 26 -26.61 -15.56 4.87
CA GLU A 26 -26.19 -16.88 5.34
C GLU A 26 -24.69 -17.09 5.12
N LEU A 27 -24.18 -16.70 3.95
CA LEU A 27 -22.75 -16.75 3.64
C LEU A 27 -21.88 -15.98 4.64
N LYS A 28 -22.31 -14.78 5.04
CA LYS A 28 -21.58 -13.95 6.02
C LYS A 28 -21.53 -14.55 7.42
N GLN A 29 -22.49 -15.41 7.76
CA GLN A 29 -22.54 -16.11 9.05
C GLN A 29 -21.64 -17.35 9.07
N THR A 30 -21.19 -17.84 7.89
CA THR A 30 -20.25 -18.96 7.84
C THR A 30 -18.90 -18.57 8.44
N LYS A 31 -18.26 -19.53 9.14
CA LYS A 31 -16.90 -19.34 9.66
C LYS A 31 -15.89 -19.02 8.57
N VAL A 32 -15.97 -19.73 7.44
CA VAL A 32 -15.09 -19.53 6.28
C VAL A 32 -15.12 -18.08 5.79
N TYR A 33 -16.31 -17.47 5.68
CA TYR A 33 -16.40 -16.06 5.27
C TYR A 33 -15.80 -15.11 6.32
N GLN A 34 -16.03 -15.37 7.61
CA GLN A 34 -15.52 -14.53 8.69
C GLN A 34 -14.00 -14.60 8.79
N GLU A 35 -13.43 -15.80 8.71
CA GLU A 35 -12.00 -16.06 8.67
C GLU A 35 -11.37 -15.38 7.46
N ALA A 36 -11.89 -15.58 6.24
CA ALA A 36 -11.39 -14.93 5.04
C ALA A 36 -11.45 -13.38 5.12
N LYS A 37 -12.50 -12.83 5.74
CA LYS A 37 -12.63 -11.39 5.97
C LYS A 37 -11.63 -10.88 7.00
N GLU A 38 -11.32 -11.67 8.02
CA GLU A 38 -10.34 -11.33 9.05
C GLU A 38 -8.92 -11.40 8.48
N GLU A 39 -8.59 -12.47 7.75
CA GLU A 39 -7.32 -12.61 7.01
C GLU A 39 -7.09 -11.42 6.09
N GLY A 40 -8.05 -11.10 5.21
CA GLY A 40 -7.92 -9.96 4.30
C GLY A 40 -7.78 -8.60 5.01
N LYS A 41 -8.37 -8.43 6.20
CA LYS A 41 -8.15 -7.23 7.02
C LYS A 41 -6.75 -7.19 7.62
N ILE A 42 -6.24 -8.33 8.07
CA ILE A 42 -4.89 -8.45 8.65
C ILE A 42 -3.85 -8.17 7.56
N GLU A 43 -3.98 -8.81 6.40
CA GLU A 43 -3.11 -8.61 5.24
C GLU A 43 -3.14 -7.14 4.79
N GLY A 44 -4.31 -6.58 4.52
CA GLY A 44 -4.42 -5.18 4.08
C GLY A 44 -3.88 -4.17 5.10
N LYS A 45 -4.02 -4.44 6.41
CA LYS A 45 -3.43 -3.60 7.45
C LYS A 45 -1.90 -3.72 7.50
N LEU A 46 -1.37 -4.93 7.29
CA LEU A 46 0.07 -5.17 7.30
C LEU A 46 0.73 -4.52 6.09
N GLU A 47 0.17 -4.73 4.89
CA GLU A 47 0.62 -4.13 3.64
C GLU A 47 0.57 -2.61 3.73
N GLY A 48 -0.58 -2.03 4.06
CA GLY A 48 -0.73 -0.57 4.16
C GLY A 48 0.20 0.07 5.21
N LYS A 49 0.52 -0.63 6.31
CA LYS A 49 1.48 -0.14 7.31
C LYS A 49 2.92 -0.19 6.78
N LEU A 50 3.27 -1.22 6.01
CA LEU A 50 4.61 -1.35 5.42
C LEU A 50 4.81 -0.30 4.32
N GLU A 51 3.85 -0.17 3.40
CA GLU A 51 3.86 0.83 2.32
C GLU A 51 3.94 2.23 2.91
N GLY A 52 3.02 2.60 3.81
CA GLY A 52 3.02 3.94 4.40
C GLY A 52 4.28 4.27 5.19
N LYS A 53 4.94 3.27 5.81
CA LYS A 53 6.23 3.49 6.49
C LYS A 53 7.37 3.73 5.50
N LEU A 54 7.38 3.01 4.36
CA LEU A 54 8.40 3.20 3.32
C LEU A 54 8.22 4.53 2.60
N GLU A 55 6.98 4.86 2.22
CA GLU A 55 6.62 6.14 1.60
C GLU A 55 6.96 7.30 2.53
N GLY A 56 6.49 7.29 3.78
CA GLY A 56 6.78 8.36 4.73
C GLY A 56 8.28 8.54 5.03
N LYS A 57 9.06 7.44 5.03
CA LYS A 57 10.52 7.53 5.17
C LYS A 57 11.17 8.17 3.95
N LEU A 58 10.69 7.85 2.74
CA LEU A 58 11.20 8.46 1.51
C LEU A 58 10.81 9.93 1.42
N GLU A 59 9.54 10.25 1.65
CA GLU A 59 9.03 11.62 1.67
C GLU A 59 9.80 12.49 2.66
N GLY A 60 9.98 12.04 3.92
CA GLY A 60 10.74 12.79 4.92
C GLY A 60 12.20 13.01 4.54
N LYS A 61 12.84 12.08 3.82
CA LYS A 61 14.18 12.31 3.26
C LYS A 61 14.15 13.38 2.17
N LEU A 62 13.18 13.33 1.25
CA LEU A 62 13.07 14.31 0.17
C LEU A 62 12.74 15.71 0.70
N GLU A 63 11.93 15.82 1.75
CA GLU A 63 11.62 17.08 2.44
C GLU A 63 12.82 17.70 3.17
N ALA A 64 13.82 16.89 3.55
CA ALA A 64 15.05 17.40 4.14
C ALA A 64 16.00 18.04 3.11
N VAL A 65 15.86 17.71 1.82
CA VAL A 65 16.76 18.17 0.74
C VAL A 65 16.82 19.71 0.66
N PRO A 66 15.71 20.47 0.59
CA PRO A 66 15.75 21.94 0.56
C PRO A 66 16.48 22.55 1.75
N PHE A 67 16.24 22.00 2.96
CA PHE A 67 16.88 22.48 4.17
C PHE A 67 18.40 22.27 4.12
N MET A 68 18.86 21.10 3.69
CA MET A 68 20.30 20.81 3.57
C MET A 68 20.98 21.65 2.50
N LEU A 69 20.30 21.93 1.38
CA LEU A 69 20.79 22.86 0.36
C LEU A 69 20.96 24.28 0.92
N ASN A 70 20.00 24.76 1.71
CA ASN A 70 20.08 26.07 2.38
C ASN A 70 21.23 26.14 3.40
N LEU A 71 21.64 25.01 3.97
CA LEU A 71 22.83 24.90 4.82
C LEU A 71 24.15 24.83 4.03
N GLY A 72 24.10 24.86 2.69
CA GLY A 72 25.26 24.84 1.82
C GLY A 72 25.80 23.46 1.47
N ALA A 73 25.05 22.38 1.77
CA ALA A 73 25.44 21.02 1.37
C ALA A 73 25.28 20.84 -0.16
N THR A 74 26.18 20.07 -0.78
CA THR A 74 26.07 19.76 -2.21
C THR A 74 25.07 18.63 -2.48
N VAL A 75 24.59 18.53 -3.72
CA VAL A 75 23.66 17.47 -4.14
C VAL A 75 24.25 16.08 -3.88
N GLU A 76 25.54 15.90 -4.11
CA GLU A 76 26.27 14.64 -3.90
C GLU A 76 26.34 14.29 -2.41
N GLN A 77 26.64 15.27 -1.54
CA GLN A 77 26.68 15.07 -0.08
C GLN A 77 25.30 14.72 0.48
N ILE A 78 24.25 15.37 -0.02
CA ILE A 78 22.86 15.11 0.40
C ILE A 78 22.43 13.70 -0.04
N ALA A 79 22.74 13.31 -1.29
CA ALA A 79 22.45 11.98 -1.80
C ALA A 79 23.13 10.89 -0.95
N GLU A 80 24.40 11.08 -0.61
CA GLU A 80 25.15 10.18 0.27
C GLU A 80 24.55 10.13 1.69
N ALA A 81 24.34 11.29 2.32
CA ALA A 81 23.84 11.38 3.70
C ALA A 81 22.43 10.80 3.87
N LEU A 82 21.57 10.97 2.87
CA LEU A 82 20.20 10.47 2.89
C LEU A 82 20.07 9.07 2.26
N GLY A 83 21.13 8.53 1.67
CA GLY A 83 21.10 7.28 0.90
C GLY A 83 20.06 7.34 -0.23
N LEU A 84 20.07 8.44 -0.98
CA LEU A 84 19.20 8.69 -2.13
C LEU A 84 20.03 8.68 -3.42
N ASP A 85 19.35 8.46 -4.54
CA ASP A 85 19.98 8.63 -5.85
C ASP A 85 20.26 10.12 -6.13
N VAL A 86 21.44 10.41 -6.69
CA VAL A 86 21.87 11.79 -7.00
C VAL A 86 20.92 12.49 -7.96
N GLN A 87 20.33 11.78 -8.93
CA GLN A 87 19.35 12.36 -9.86
C GLN A 87 18.06 12.73 -9.14
N VAL A 88 17.62 11.93 -8.17
CA VAL A 88 16.43 12.23 -7.35
C VAL A 88 16.66 13.51 -6.55
N VAL A 89 17.80 13.64 -5.88
CA VAL A 89 18.13 14.86 -5.13
C VAL A 89 18.20 16.08 -6.06
N ARG A 90 18.81 15.93 -7.25
CA ARG A 90 18.88 16.98 -8.26
C ARG A 90 17.50 17.45 -8.75
N LEU A 91 16.58 16.51 -8.98
CA LEU A 91 15.20 16.82 -9.38
C LEU A 91 14.44 17.58 -8.28
N VAL A 92 14.60 17.18 -7.01
CA VAL A 92 13.99 17.88 -5.87
C VAL A 92 14.57 19.29 -5.70
N ALA A 93 15.89 19.43 -5.83
CA ALA A 93 16.57 20.73 -5.79
C ALA A 93 16.04 21.68 -6.88
N ALA A 94 15.91 21.20 -8.13
CA ALA A 94 15.40 22.00 -9.24
C ALA A 94 13.94 22.45 -9.02
N LYS A 95 13.08 21.56 -8.50
CA LYS A 95 11.68 21.91 -8.16
C LYS A 95 11.59 22.93 -7.02
N THR A 96 12.53 22.91 -6.10
CA THR A 96 12.58 23.86 -4.97
C THR A 96 12.89 25.27 -5.48
N ASN A 97 13.89 25.40 -6.35
CA ASN A 97 14.27 26.69 -6.93
C ASN A 97 13.14 27.29 -7.78
N ALA A 98 12.44 26.47 -8.57
CA ALA A 98 11.30 26.91 -9.39
C ALA A 98 10.05 27.34 -8.59
N LYS A 99 9.98 27.02 -7.28
CA LYS A 99 8.90 27.50 -6.38
C LYS A 99 9.27 28.79 -5.65
N GLN A 100 10.54 29.20 -5.69
CA GLN A 100 11.05 30.38 -5.02
C GLN A 100 11.17 31.60 -5.95
N GLU A 101 11.04 31.40 -7.27
CA GLU A 101 10.84 32.43 -8.30
C GLU A 101 9.34 32.72 -8.52
#